data_AF-A0A5S4FJT7-F1
#
_entry.id   AF-A0A5S4FJT7-F1
#
_cell.length_a   1.000
_cell.length_b   1.000
_cell.length_c   1.000
_cell.angle_alpha   90.00
_cell.angle_beta   90.00
_cell.angle_gamma   90.00
#
_symmetry.space_group_name_H-M   'P 1'
#
loop_
_entity.id
_entity.type
_entity.pdbx_description
1 polymer ?
#
loop_
_entity_poly.entity_id
_entity_poly.type
_entity_poly.pdbx_seq_one_letter_code
_entity_poly.pdbx_strand_id
1 'polypeptide(L)'
;GGSAFGAVTAAAALTLWSFIGLESATVPAEDVQEPEKTIPRATVAGTAVTALVYILGTVAVLGLVPAAALATSTAPFADAADAAFGGWAADLVAAGAAISAFGALNGWILLQGQIPFAAARDGLFPRVFARTGRGGTPVVGLVVSSVLVTGLMLMNYNAG
;
A
#
# COMPACT_ATOMS: atom_id res chain seq x y z
N GLY A 1 3.96 29.67 -8.42
CA GLY A 1 4.87 29.45 -9.55
C GLY A 1 6.19 28.94 -9.02
N GLY A 2 6.35 27.62 -8.93
CA GLY A 2 7.61 26.99 -8.55
C GLY A 2 8.41 26.66 -9.81
N SER A 3 9.74 26.75 -9.76
CA SER A 3 10.59 26.37 -10.89
C SER A 3 10.31 24.94 -11.33
N ALA A 4 10.57 24.61 -12.61
CA ALA A 4 10.40 23.25 -13.14
C ALA A 4 11.15 22.20 -12.27
N PHE A 5 12.31 22.58 -11.75
CA PHE A 5 13.07 21.76 -10.81
C PHE A 5 12.31 21.50 -9.51
N GLY A 6 11.69 22.52 -8.90
CA GLY A 6 10.89 22.36 -7.69
C GLY A 6 9.63 21.50 -7.88
N ALA A 7 9.03 21.56 -9.06
CA ALA A 7 7.89 20.69 -9.40
C ALA A 7 8.31 19.22 -9.53
N VAL A 8 9.46 18.96 -10.17
CA VAL A 8 10.01 17.61 -10.33
C VAL A 8 10.39 17.01 -8.98
N THR A 9 11.03 17.76 -8.10
CA THR A 9 11.42 17.25 -6.77
C THR A 9 10.20 16.94 -5.89
N ALA A 10 9.17 17.80 -5.90
CA ALA A 10 7.94 17.54 -5.18
C ALA A 10 7.20 16.29 -5.71
N ALA A 11 7.10 16.15 -7.04
CA ALA A 11 6.51 14.97 -7.65
C ALA A 11 7.30 13.70 -7.30
N ALA A 12 8.64 13.75 -7.38
CA ALA A 12 9.51 12.64 -7.03
C ALA A 12 9.34 12.19 -5.57
N ALA A 13 9.16 13.12 -4.62
CA ALA A 13 8.92 12.79 -3.23
C ALA A 13 7.59 12.04 -3.03
N LEU A 14 6.52 12.50 -3.69
CA LEU A 14 5.20 11.84 -3.65
C LEU A 14 5.22 10.47 -4.33
N THR A 15 5.90 10.34 -5.46
CA THR A 15 6.01 9.04 -6.14
C THR A 15 6.87 8.06 -5.36
N LEU A 16 7.93 8.50 -4.69
CA LEU A 16 8.74 7.64 -3.83
C LEU A 16 7.91 7.01 -2.71
N TRP A 17 7.04 7.81 -2.08
CA TRP A 17 6.09 7.31 -1.08
C TRP A 17 5.17 6.22 -1.66
N SER A 18 4.79 6.35 -2.93
CA SER A 18 3.92 5.39 -3.62
C SER A 18 4.59 4.03 -3.87
N PHE A 19 5.92 3.92 -3.68
CA PHE A 19 6.66 2.66 -3.76
C PHE A 19 6.91 2.00 -2.39
N ILE A 20 6.45 2.59 -1.29
CA ILE A 20 6.48 1.91 0.02
C ILE A 20 5.70 0.59 -0.08
N GLY A 21 6.31 -0.49 0.42
CA GLY A 21 5.77 -1.83 0.35
C GLY A 21 6.57 -2.78 -0.53
N LEU A 22 7.61 -2.32 -1.24
CA LEU A 22 8.54 -3.21 -1.95
C LEU A 22 9.22 -4.22 -1.00
N GLU A 23 9.44 -3.80 0.25
CA GLU A 23 10.01 -4.60 1.32
C GLU A 23 9.05 -5.70 1.80
N SER A 24 7.76 -5.62 1.46
CA SER A 24 6.77 -6.59 1.91
C SER A 24 7.06 -8.02 1.46
N ALA A 25 7.81 -8.18 0.37
CA ALA A 25 8.22 -9.48 -0.13
C ALA A 25 9.26 -10.18 0.76
N THR A 26 10.06 -9.42 1.53
CA THR A 26 11.14 -9.99 2.36
C THR A 26 10.68 -10.30 3.78
N VAL A 27 9.63 -9.64 4.27
CA VAL A 27 9.17 -9.80 5.66
C VAL A 27 8.70 -11.23 5.97
N PRO A 28 7.87 -11.90 5.14
CA PRO A 28 7.45 -13.27 5.40
C PRO A 28 8.39 -14.31 4.78
N ALA A 29 9.70 -14.03 4.67
CA ALA A 29 10.64 -14.88 3.95
C ALA A 29 10.65 -16.35 4.41
N GLU A 30 10.37 -16.60 5.68
CA GLU A 30 10.35 -17.95 6.27
C GLU A 30 9.15 -18.79 5.84
N ASP A 31 8.07 -18.13 5.39
CA ASP A 31 6.83 -18.78 4.92
C ASP A 31 6.76 -18.87 3.39
N VAL A 32 7.80 -18.39 2.68
CA VAL A 32 7.88 -18.38 1.21
C VAL A 32 8.59 -19.63 0.71
N GLN A 33 8.04 -20.27 -0.33
CA GLN A 33 8.70 -21.39 -1.01
C GLN A 33 9.89 -20.89 -1.85
N GLU A 34 11.06 -21.52 -1.68
CA GLU A 34 12.33 -21.12 -2.34
C GLU A 34 12.64 -19.61 -2.23
N PRO A 35 12.79 -19.07 -1.00
CA PRO A 35 12.85 -17.61 -0.78
C PRO A 35 13.99 -16.93 -1.54
N GLU A 36 15.14 -17.60 -1.69
CA GLU A 36 16.30 -17.10 -2.44
C GLU A 36 16.01 -16.78 -3.91
N LYS A 37 14.99 -17.42 -4.51
CA LYS A 37 14.58 -17.18 -5.90
C LYS A 37 13.28 -16.41 -5.98
N THR A 38 12.33 -16.75 -5.11
CA THR A 38 10.97 -16.19 -5.16
C THR A 38 10.95 -14.74 -4.72
N ILE A 39 11.65 -14.37 -3.65
CA ILE A 39 11.63 -13.01 -3.11
C ILE A 39 12.25 -12.00 -4.09
N PRO A 40 13.46 -12.22 -4.66
CA PRO A 40 14.03 -11.29 -5.62
C PRO A 40 13.15 -11.13 -6.87
N ARG A 41 12.59 -12.23 -7.39
CA ARG A 41 11.71 -12.21 -8.55
C ARG A 41 10.41 -11.48 -8.27
N ALA A 42 9.76 -11.76 -7.14
CA ALA A 42 8.52 -11.11 -6.73
C ALA A 42 8.73 -9.60 -6.51
N THR A 43 9.83 -9.21 -5.87
CA THR A 43 10.16 -7.80 -5.63
C THR A 43 10.37 -7.04 -6.94
N VAL A 44 11.20 -7.57 -7.85
CA VAL A 44 11.49 -6.92 -9.13
C VAL A 44 10.26 -6.90 -10.03
N ALA A 45 9.59 -8.03 -10.20
CA ALA A 45 8.40 -8.12 -11.05
C ALA A 45 7.25 -7.25 -10.50
N GLY A 46 6.99 -7.32 -9.19
CA GLY A 46 5.97 -6.49 -8.53
C GLY A 46 6.26 -5.01 -8.70
N THR A 47 7.50 -4.58 -8.43
CA THR A 47 7.90 -3.17 -8.59
C THR A 47 7.77 -2.70 -10.05
N ALA A 48 8.19 -3.53 -11.02
CA ALA A 48 8.08 -3.19 -12.44
C ALA A 48 6.61 -3.07 -12.89
N VAL A 49 5.75 -3.99 -12.45
CA VAL A 49 4.31 -3.93 -12.73
C VAL A 49 3.69 -2.67 -12.11
N THR A 50 4.00 -2.38 -10.83
CA THR A 50 3.53 -1.17 -10.15
C THR A 50 3.97 0.10 -10.88
N ALA A 51 5.25 0.17 -11.29
CA ALA A 51 5.76 1.32 -12.04
C ALA A 51 5.04 1.52 -13.38
N LEU A 52 4.78 0.43 -14.11
CA LEU A 52 4.03 0.49 -15.37
C LEU A 52 2.59 0.97 -15.14
N VAL A 53 1.90 0.43 -14.13
CA VAL A 53 0.53 0.83 -13.80
C VAL A 53 0.47 2.30 -13.39
N TYR A 54 1.42 2.78 -12.58
CA TYR A 54 1.50 4.18 -12.17
C TYR A 54 1.72 5.12 -13.36
N ILE A 55 2.67 4.79 -14.25
CA ILE A 55 2.97 5.63 -15.41
C ILE A 55 1.77 5.65 -16.37
N LEU A 56 1.26 4.49 -16.75
CA LEU A 56 0.15 4.38 -17.71
C LEU A 56 -1.12 5.01 -17.15
N GLY A 57 -1.43 4.76 -15.88
CA GLY A 57 -2.57 5.35 -15.19
C GLY A 57 -2.50 6.86 -15.12
N THR A 58 -1.35 7.41 -14.72
CA THR A 58 -1.15 8.86 -14.63
C THR A 58 -1.26 9.53 -16.01
N VAL A 59 -0.67 8.93 -17.06
CA VAL A 59 -0.78 9.43 -18.44
C VAL A 59 -2.23 9.40 -18.92
N ALA A 60 -2.97 8.32 -18.67
CA ALA A 60 -4.37 8.22 -19.06
C ALA A 60 -5.23 9.29 -18.37
N VAL A 61 -5.08 9.45 -17.06
CA VAL A 61 -5.87 10.42 -16.27
C VAL A 61 -5.58 11.86 -16.70
N LEU A 62 -4.30 12.23 -16.83
CA LEU A 62 -3.89 13.57 -17.29
C LEU A 62 -4.27 13.85 -18.75
N GLY A 63 -4.38 12.80 -19.58
CA GLY A 63 -4.77 12.92 -20.98
C GLY A 63 -6.28 13.09 -21.18
N LEU A 64 -7.10 12.55 -20.26
CA LEU A 64 -8.57 12.54 -20.38
C LEU A 64 -9.24 13.67 -19.59
N VAL A 65 -8.67 14.10 -18.47
CA VAL A 65 -9.31 15.06 -17.55
C VAL A 65 -8.45 16.32 -17.38
N PRO A 66 -9.03 17.53 -17.47
CA PRO A 66 -8.30 18.77 -17.25
C PRO A 66 -7.63 18.83 -15.87
N ALA A 67 -6.37 19.27 -15.82
CA ALA A 67 -5.57 19.33 -14.59
C ALA A 67 -6.25 20.15 -13.47
N ALA A 68 -7.01 21.19 -13.82
CA ALA A 68 -7.75 22.00 -12.85
C ALA A 68 -8.88 21.21 -12.15
N ALA A 69 -9.55 20.30 -12.86
CA ALA A 69 -10.58 19.44 -12.28
C ALA A 69 -9.95 18.33 -11.43
N LEU A 70 -8.82 17.76 -11.89
CA LEU A 70 -8.06 16.75 -11.15
C LEU A 70 -7.53 17.28 -9.82
N ALA A 71 -7.14 18.55 -9.75
CA ALA A 71 -6.62 19.16 -8.52
C ALA A 71 -7.64 19.18 -7.36
N THR A 72 -8.94 19.12 -7.66
CA THR A 72 -10.03 19.06 -6.68
C THR A 72 -10.72 17.70 -6.60
N SER A 73 -10.29 16.73 -7.41
CA SER A 73 -10.90 15.41 -7.46
C SER A 73 -10.42 14.53 -6.31
N THR A 74 -11.37 13.83 -5.68
CA THR A 74 -11.09 12.78 -4.70
C THR A 74 -10.92 11.39 -5.34
N ALA A 75 -11.31 11.22 -6.61
CA ALA A 75 -11.23 9.94 -7.32
C ALA A 75 -10.80 10.12 -8.80
N PRO A 76 -9.56 10.58 -9.07
CA PRO A 76 -9.07 10.90 -10.43
C PRO A 76 -9.25 9.81 -11.49
N PHE A 77 -9.12 8.55 -11.10
CA PHE A 77 -9.27 7.40 -11.99
C PHE A 77 -10.73 7.11 -12.35
N ALA A 78 -11.65 7.32 -11.40
CA ALA A 78 -13.08 7.17 -11.66
C ALA A 78 -13.57 8.30 -12.59
N ASP A 79 -13.11 9.53 -12.38
CA ASP A 79 -13.42 10.68 -13.23
C ASP A 79 -12.89 10.47 -14.66
N ALA A 80 -11.67 9.93 -14.81
CA ALA A 80 -11.11 9.60 -16.12
C ALA A 80 -11.89 8.48 -16.82
N ALA A 81 -12.39 7.49 -16.07
CA ALA A 81 -13.21 6.41 -16.62
C ALA A 81 -14.59 6.91 -17.05
N ASP A 82 -15.22 7.80 -16.27
CA ASP A 82 -16.48 8.45 -16.64
C ASP A 82 -16.33 9.28 -17.92
N ALA A 83 -15.26 10.09 -17.99
CA ALA A 83 -14.98 10.92 -19.15
C ALA A 83 -14.74 10.11 -20.43
N ALA A 84 -14.17 8.90 -20.33
CA ALA A 84 -13.86 8.05 -21.48
C ALA A 84 -15.00 7.10 -21.89
N PHE A 85 -15.74 6.55 -20.93
CA PHE A 85 -16.66 5.43 -21.15
C PHE A 85 -18.05 5.61 -20.51
N GLY A 86 -18.26 6.68 -19.74
CA GLY A 86 -19.49 6.99 -19.00
C GLY A 86 -19.58 6.35 -17.61
N GLY A 87 -20.62 6.71 -16.85
CA GLY A 87 -20.68 6.50 -15.39
C GLY A 87 -20.56 5.06 -14.91
N TRP A 88 -20.98 4.07 -15.71
CA TRP A 88 -20.83 2.65 -15.36
C TRP A 88 -19.35 2.24 -15.21
N ALA A 89 -18.45 2.90 -15.95
CA ALA A 89 -17.02 2.63 -15.87
C ALA A 89 -16.40 3.23 -14.60
N ALA A 90 -16.92 4.36 -14.11
CA ALA A 90 -16.51 4.93 -12.83
C ALA A 90 -16.84 3.99 -11.67
N ASP A 91 -18.06 3.41 -11.66
CA ASP A 91 -18.47 2.43 -10.65
C ASP A 91 -17.57 1.18 -10.66
N LEU A 92 -17.21 0.70 -11.86
CA LEU A 92 -16.32 -0.45 -12.02
C LEU A 92 -14.90 -0.16 -11.49
N VAL A 93 -14.36 1.03 -11.77
CA VAL A 93 -13.05 1.45 -11.25
C VAL A 93 -13.10 1.60 -9.73
N ALA A 94 -14.17 2.19 -9.18
CA ALA A 94 -14.35 2.32 -7.74
C ALA A 94 -14.42 0.95 -7.04
N ALA A 95 -15.14 -0.01 -7.62
CA ALA A 95 -15.19 -1.38 -7.11
C ALA A 95 -13.81 -2.06 -7.17
N GLY A 96 -13.06 -1.91 -8.26
CA GLY A 96 -11.71 -2.42 -8.39
C GLY A 96 -10.74 -1.81 -7.38
N ALA A 97 -10.84 -0.49 -7.15
CA ALA A 97 -10.05 0.22 -6.14
C ALA A 97 -10.37 -0.28 -4.72
N ALA A 98 -11.65 -0.54 -4.41
CA ALA A 98 -12.04 -1.11 -3.12
C ALA A 98 -11.46 -2.52 -2.92
N ILE A 99 -11.55 -3.40 -3.91
CA ILE A 99 -10.96 -4.75 -3.87
C ILE A 99 -9.44 -4.67 -3.67
N SER A 100 -8.77 -3.78 -4.41
CA SER A 100 -7.33 -3.54 -4.28
C SER A 100 -6.96 -3.08 -2.88
N ALA A 101 -7.73 -2.14 -2.31
CA ALA A 101 -7.51 -1.65 -0.95
C ALA A 101 -7.66 -2.76 0.10
N PHE A 102 -8.66 -3.64 -0.03
CA PHE A 102 -8.81 -4.80 0.86
C PHE A 102 -7.64 -5.80 0.73
N GLY A 103 -7.17 -6.05 -0.50
CA GLY A 103 -5.99 -6.89 -0.74
C GLY A 103 -4.73 -6.31 -0.10
N ALA A 104 -4.48 -5.01 -0.29
CA ALA A 104 -3.36 -4.30 0.32
C ALA A 104 -3.44 -4.32 1.86
N LEU A 105 -4.64 -4.07 2.41
CA LEU A 105 -4.87 -4.11 3.85
C LEU A 105 -4.53 -5.49 4.44
N ASN A 106 -4.91 -6.57 3.76
CA ASN A 106 -4.55 -7.93 4.21
C ASN A 106 -3.03 -8.16 4.24
N GLY A 107 -2.30 -7.68 3.22
CA GLY A 107 -0.84 -7.71 3.20
C GLY A 107 -0.22 -6.94 4.36
N TRP A 108 -0.71 -5.73 4.64
CA TRP A 108 -0.26 -4.91 5.76
C TRP A 108 -0.53 -5.55 7.12
N ILE A 109 -1.67 -6.21 7.31
CA ILE A 109 -1.98 -6.97 8.53
C ILE A 109 -0.96 -8.09 8.75
N LEU A 110 -0.59 -8.82 7.68
CA LEU A 110 0.44 -9.86 7.77
C LEU A 110 1.79 -9.27 8.20
N LEU A 111 2.20 -8.15 7.60
CA LEU A 111 3.45 -7.45 7.92
C LEU A 111 3.49 -6.99 9.38
N GLN A 112 2.38 -6.44 9.89
CA GLN A 112 2.24 -6.00 11.27
C GLN A 112 2.43 -7.13 12.29
N GLY A 113 2.09 -8.37 11.93
CA GLY A 113 2.34 -9.53 12.78
C GLY A 113 3.80 -10.01 12.71
N GLN A 114 4.35 -10.11 11.51
CA GLN A 114 5.65 -10.74 11.26
C GLN A 114 6.84 -9.91 11.75
N ILE A 115 6.80 -8.58 11.60
CA ILE A 115 7.92 -7.71 12.00
C ILE A 115 8.18 -7.79 13.52
N PRO A 116 7.18 -7.60 14.41
CA PRO A 116 7.38 -7.73 15.85
C PRO A 116 7.74 -9.15 16.28
N PHE A 117 7.22 -10.16 15.57
CA PHE A 117 7.52 -11.56 15.83
C PHE A 117 8.99 -11.89 15.57
N ALA A 118 9.51 -11.52 14.40
CA ALA A 118 10.92 -11.70 14.05
C ALA A 118 11.83 -10.97 15.05
N ALA A 119 11.54 -9.70 15.35
CA ALA A 119 12.31 -8.92 16.33
C ALA A 119 12.29 -9.54 17.74
N ALA A 120 11.16 -10.10 18.17
CA ALA A 120 11.04 -10.76 19.46
C ALA A 120 11.79 -12.10 19.53
N ARG A 121 11.84 -12.83 18.41
CA ARG A 121 12.63 -14.07 18.30
C ARG A 121 14.13 -13.80 18.41
N ASP A 122 14.58 -12.69 17.84
CA ASP A 122 15.98 -12.25 17.92
C ASP A 122 16.33 -11.61 19.28
N GLY A 123 15.38 -11.54 20.21
CA GLY A 123 15.57 -10.98 21.55
C GLY A 123 15.59 -9.45 21.60
N LEU A 124 15.28 -8.78 20.49
CA LEU A 124 15.26 -7.32 20.34
C LEU A 124 13.89 -6.71 20.69
N PHE A 125 12.89 -7.54 20.94
CA PHE A 125 11.52 -7.12 21.28
C PHE A 125 10.94 -8.00 22.41
N PRO A 126 9.90 -7.55 23.15
CA PRO A 126 9.38 -8.30 24.29
C PRO A 126 8.97 -9.73 23.91
N ARG A 127 9.39 -10.71 24.72
CA ARG A 127 9.20 -12.16 24.48
C ARG A 127 7.73 -12.58 24.22
N VAL A 128 6.76 -11.78 24.66
CA VAL A 128 5.34 -12.04 24.41
C VAL A 128 5.01 -12.02 22.91
N PHE A 129 5.71 -11.22 22.10
CA PHE A 129 5.53 -11.13 20.65
C PHE A 129 6.13 -12.30 19.88
N ALA A 130 7.04 -13.07 20.50
CA ALA A 130 7.57 -14.31 19.92
C ALA A 130 6.58 -15.51 20.05
N ARG A 131 5.43 -15.32 20.71
CA ARG A 131 4.42 -16.37 20.85
C ARG A 131 3.59 -16.49 19.58
N THR A 132 3.48 -17.71 19.06
CA THR A 132 2.65 -18.05 17.91
C THR A 132 1.41 -18.84 18.33
N GLY A 133 0.33 -18.67 17.57
CA GLY A 133 -0.91 -19.43 17.69
C GLY A 133 -0.91 -20.70 16.83
N ARG A 134 -2.10 -21.25 16.60
CA ARG A 134 -2.27 -22.42 15.73
C ARG A 134 -1.87 -22.06 14.30
N GLY A 135 -0.95 -22.82 13.72
CA GLY A 135 -0.44 -22.59 12.36
C GLY A 135 0.67 -21.53 12.26
N GLY A 136 1.34 -21.17 13.36
CA GLY A 136 2.52 -20.28 13.33
C GLY A 136 2.18 -18.78 13.35
N THR A 137 0.91 -18.41 13.37
CA THR A 137 0.50 -16.99 13.31
C THR A 137 0.88 -16.20 14.58
N PRO A 138 1.54 -15.03 14.47
CA PRO A 138 1.92 -14.19 15.61
C PRO A 138 0.74 -13.35 16.13
N VAL A 139 -0.20 -13.99 16.83
CA VAL A 139 -1.48 -13.39 17.27
C VAL A 139 -1.28 -12.14 18.13
N VAL A 140 -0.28 -12.13 19.02
CA VAL A 140 -0.02 -10.98 19.92
C VAL A 140 0.35 -9.74 19.12
N GLY A 141 1.22 -9.87 18.12
CA GLY A 141 1.61 -8.76 17.24
C GLY A 141 0.41 -8.19 16.49
N LEU A 142 -0.46 -9.06 15.97
CA LEU A 142 -1.68 -8.65 15.27
C LEU A 142 -2.66 -7.90 16.18
N VAL A 143 -2.96 -8.44 17.36
CA VAL A 143 -3.93 -7.84 18.28
C VAL A 143 -3.43 -6.49 18.79
N VAL A 144 -2.18 -6.41 19.25
CA VAL A 144 -1.62 -5.15 19.77
C VAL A 144 -1.57 -4.08 18.68
N SER A 145 -1.09 -4.43 17.48
CA SER A 145 -1.03 -3.48 16.36
C SER A 145 -2.43 -3.00 15.95
N SER A 146 -3.41 -3.90 15.90
CA SER A 146 -4.80 -3.56 15.55
C SER A 146 -5.44 -2.64 16.58
N VAL A 147 -5.24 -2.91 17.88
CA VAL A 147 -5.75 -2.06 18.97
C VAL A 147 -5.11 -0.68 18.92
N LEU A 148 -3.80 -0.60 18.68
CA LEU A 148 -3.09 0.67 18.56
C LEU A 148 -3.58 1.50 17.37
N VAL A 149 -3.68 0.89 16.18
CA VAL A 149 -4.20 1.56 14.98
C VAL A 149 -5.64 2.04 15.20
N THR A 150 -6.50 1.20 15.78
CA THR A 150 -7.89 1.57 16.09
C THR A 150 -7.94 2.73 17.08
N GLY A 151 -7.14 2.69 18.15
CA GLY A 151 -7.05 3.77 19.13
C GLY A 151 -6.57 5.09 18.52
N LEU A 152 -5.52 5.05 17.70
CA LEU A 152 -5.00 6.22 16.99
C LEU A 152 -6.03 6.80 16.01
N MET A 153 -6.75 5.94 15.28
CA MET A 153 -7.83 6.38 14.39
C MET A 153 -8.94 7.07 15.16
N LEU A 154 -9.40 6.50 16.29
CA LEU A 154 -10.41 7.13 17.14
C LEU A 154 -9.97 8.49 17.68
N MET A 155 -8.69 8.62 18.08
CA MET A 155 -8.13 9.90 18.50
C MET A 155 -8.10 10.92 17.37
N ASN A 156 -7.73 10.50 16.16
CA ASN A 156 -7.71 11.37 14.98
C ASN A 156 -9.11 11.87 14.61
N TYR A 157 -10.14 11.01 14.70
CA TYR A 157 -11.52 11.40 14.43
C TYR A 157 -12.09 12.38 15.47
N ASN A 158 -11.64 12.30 16.72
CA ASN A 158 -12.06 13.24 17.77
C ASN A 158 -11.33 14.59 17.72
N ALA A 159 -10.27 14.71 16.93
CA ALA A 159 -9.50 15.94 16.75
C ALA A 159 -9.94 16.76 15.50
N GLY A 160 -10.99 16.30 14.79
CA GLY A 160 -11.60 16.97 13.64
C GLY A 160 -12.86 17.73 13.97
#